data_AF-A0A097PSI1-F1
#
_entry.id   AF-A0A097PSI1-F1
#
_cell.length_a   1.000
_cell.length_b   1.000
_cell.length_c   1.000
_cell.angle_alpha   90.00
_cell.angle_beta   90.00
_cell.angle_gamma   90.00
#
_symmetry.space_group_name_H-M   'P 1'
#
loop_
_entity.id
_entity.type
_entity.pdbx_description
1 polymer ?
#
loop_
_entity_poly.entity_id
_entity_poly.type
_entity_poly.pdbx_seq_one_letter_code
_entity_poly.pdbx_strand_id
1 'polypeptide(L)'
;LPGAFLDFLNNNGLDPSIYIPRYVRLKPGLVDIEAELRCKLEEVVWLPGFFSIPPHIQIAGSKAYQRGMIYGMDAASGAAVSALDVSPGDHVLDLCAAPGAKLCMLSDLLGNSGSLTGVDIARHRLAACRTMLQKYALGDCCRLFVADGTTFSL
;
A
#
# COMPACT_ATOMS: atom_id res chain seq x y z
N LEU A 1 -4.48 -21.98 -6.76
CA LEU A 1 -4.07 -21.25 -7.98
C LEU A 1 -4.46 -22.11 -9.20
N PRO A 2 -4.83 -21.53 -10.35
CA PRO A 2 -5.11 -22.30 -11.56
C PRO A 2 -3.92 -23.19 -11.96
N GLY A 3 -4.16 -24.38 -12.52
CA GLY A 3 -3.11 -25.36 -12.86
C GLY A 3 -2.01 -24.78 -13.75
N ALA A 4 -2.38 -24.09 -14.84
CA ALA A 4 -1.42 -23.45 -15.73
C ALA A 4 -0.52 -22.40 -15.05
N PHE A 5 -0.99 -21.75 -13.97
CA PHE A 5 -0.17 -20.81 -13.21
C PHE A 5 0.79 -21.53 -12.27
N LEU A 6 0.37 -22.65 -11.66
CA LEU A 6 1.27 -23.49 -10.86
C LEU A 6 2.42 -24.04 -11.71
N ASP A 7 2.13 -24.46 -12.94
CA ASP A 7 3.15 -24.94 -13.88
C ASP A 7 4.15 -23.82 -14.24
N PHE A 8 3.66 -22.61 -14.50
CA PHE A 8 4.53 -21.44 -14.72
C PHE A 8 5.45 -21.19 -13.53
N LEU A 9 4.94 -21.22 -12.30
CA LEU A 9 5.75 -20.97 -11.11
C LEU A 9 6.82 -22.04 -10.92
N ASN A 10 6.44 -23.32 -11.01
CA ASN A 10 7.37 -24.44 -10.91
C ASN A 10 8.47 -24.37 -11.97
N ASN A 11 8.11 -24.04 -13.22
CA ASN A 11 9.07 -23.92 -14.33
C ASN A 11 10.06 -22.76 -14.16
N ASN A 12 9.72 -21.75 -13.34
CA ASN A 12 10.60 -20.62 -13.04
C ASN A 12 11.27 -20.74 -11.66
N GLY A 13 11.18 -21.91 -11.00
CA GLY A 13 11.75 -22.12 -9.67
C GLY A 13 11.10 -21.26 -8.57
N LEU A 14 9.86 -20.82 -8.80
CA LEU A 14 9.11 -20.00 -7.87
C LEU A 14 8.21 -20.90 -7.03
N ASP A 15 8.33 -20.83 -5.71
CA ASP A 15 7.44 -21.55 -4.80
C ASP A 15 6.01 -20.96 -4.90
N PRO A 16 4.98 -21.74 -5.25
CA PRO A 16 3.60 -21.27 -5.27
C PRO A 16 3.11 -20.67 -3.96
N SER A 17 3.73 -21.02 -2.84
CA SER A 17 3.41 -20.47 -1.53
C SER A 17 3.61 -18.95 -1.46
N ILE A 18 4.50 -18.36 -2.28
CA ILE A 18 4.78 -16.91 -2.28
C ILE A 18 3.61 -16.04 -2.76
N TYR A 19 2.65 -16.62 -3.50
CA TYR A 19 1.45 -15.94 -3.98
C TYR A 19 0.24 -16.08 -3.05
N ILE A 20 0.39 -16.87 -1.98
CA ILE A 20 -0.65 -17.16 -1.01
C ILE A 20 -0.74 -16.08 0.09
N PRO A 21 0.37 -15.54 0.66
CA PRO A 21 0.27 -14.59 1.74
C PRO A 21 -0.30 -13.27 1.25
N ARG A 22 -1.11 -12.66 2.12
CA ARG A 22 -1.51 -11.26 1.99
C ARG A 22 -0.54 -10.44 2.81
N TYR A 23 -0.22 -9.26 2.32
CA TYR A 23 0.68 -8.35 3.02
C TYR A 23 -0.12 -7.22 3.66
N VAL A 24 0.26 -6.88 4.89
CA VAL A 24 -0.25 -5.72 5.62
C VAL A 24 0.91 -4.80 5.93
N ARG A 25 0.71 -3.50 5.71
CA ARG A 25 1.62 -2.45 6.17
C ARG A 25 1.10 -1.87 7.46
N LEU A 26 1.98 -1.76 8.46
CA LEU A 26 1.73 -1.02 9.70
C LEU A 26 2.25 0.41 9.55
N LYS A 27 1.48 1.40 10.01
CA LYS A 27 1.96 2.78 10.11
C LYS A 27 3.06 2.90 11.19
N PRO A 28 4.00 3.84 11.04
CA PRO A 28 5.04 4.09 12.03
C PRO A 28 4.48 4.25 13.45
N GLY A 29 5.14 3.64 14.44
CA GLY A 29 4.76 3.70 15.85
C GLY A 29 3.70 2.69 16.31
N LEU A 30 3.08 1.93 15.41
CA LEU A 30 2.22 0.81 15.81
C LEU A 30 3.04 -0.44 16.11
N VAL A 31 2.81 -1.03 17.28
CA VAL A 31 3.43 -2.29 17.71
C VAL A 31 2.32 -3.24 18.17
N ASP A 32 2.48 -4.53 17.88
CA ASP A 32 1.65 -5.63 18.39
C ASP A 32 0.15 -5.57 18.06
N ILE A 33 -0.21 -6.12 16.89
CA ILE A 33 -1.61 -6.34 16.46
C ILE A 33 -1.95 -7.84 16.35
N GLU A 34 -1.06 -8.73 16.77
CA GLU A 34 -1.21 -10.18 16.59
C GLU A 34 -2.42 -10.71 17.36
N ALA A 35 -2.60 -10.26 18.61
CA ALA A 35 -3.75 -10.62 19.44
C ALA A 35 -5.08 -10.19 18.82
N GLU A 36 -5.09 -9.05 18.13
CA GLU A 36 -6.28 -8.50 17.49
C GLU A 36 -6.63 -9.25 16.21
N LEU A 37 -5.62 -9.59 15.40
CA LEU A 37 -5.77 -10.35 14.16
C LEU A 37 -5.92 -11.86 14.40
N ARG A 38 -5.61 -12.34 15.62
CA ARG A 38 -5.58 -13.76 16.00
C ARG A 38 -4.67 -14.58 15.08
N CYS A 39 -3.58 -13.97 14.65
CA CYS A 39 -2.53 -14.63 13.88
C CYS A 39 -1.17 -14.07 14.28
N LYS A 40 -0.16 -14.91 14.12
CA LYS A 40 1.22 -14.45 14.15
C LYS A 40 1.50 -13.65 12.88
N LEU A 41 2.14 -12.51 13.03
CA LEU A 41 2.64 -11.71 11.92
C LEU A 41 4.05 -12.18 11.58
N GLU A 42 4.29 -12.42 10.29
CA GLU A 42 5.62 -12.74 9.79
C GLU A 42 6.20 -11.50 9.12
N GLU A 43 7.25 -10.92 9.72
CA GLU A 43 7.89 -9.73 9.16
C GLU A 43 8.50 -10.03 7.78
N VAL A 44 8.28 -9.11 6.83
CA VAL A 44 8.99 -9.11 5.56
C VAL A 44 10.35 -8.47 5.80
N VAL A 45 11.35 -9.30 6.12
CA VAL A 45 12.67 -8.88 6.64
C VAL A 45 13.41 -7.82 5.80
N TRP A 46 13.13 -7.76 4.50
CA TRP A 46 13.76 -6.82 3.56
C TRP A 46 12.93 -5.54 3.35
N LEU A 47 11.73 -5.44 3.93
CA LEU A 47 10.80 -4.32 3.78
C LEU A 47 10.21 -3.91 5.14
N PRO A 48 10.85 -2.96 5.85
CA PRO A 48 10.41 -2.53 7.16
C PRO A 48 8.94 -2.09 7.20
N GLY A 49 8.23 -2.52 8.25
CA GLY A 49 6.81 -2.19 8.46
C GLY A 49 5.82 -3.02 7.64
N PHE A 50 6.29 -4.02 6.87
CA PHE A 50 5.44 -4.98 6.16
C PHE A 50 5.45 -6.34 6.83
N PHE A 51 4.27 -6.96 6.89
CA PHE A 51 4.07 -8.27 7.48
C PHE A 51 3.21 -9.14 6.56
N SER A 52 3.59 -10.40 6.45
CA SER A 52 2.80 -11.46 5.83
C SER A 52 1.74 -11.94 6.82
N ILE A 53 0.52 -12.12 6.31
CA ILE A 53 -0.59 -12.74 7.01
C ILE A 53 -1.19 -13.88 6.16
N PRO A 54 -1.72 -14.93 6.81
CA PRO A 54 -2.46 -15.97 6.11
C PRO A 54 -3.65 -15.39 5.32
N PRO A 55 -3.98 -15.91 4.13
CA PRO A 55 -4.99 -15.31 3.23
C PRO A 55 -6.40 -15.29 3.79
N HIS A 56 -6.71 -16.15 4.77
CA HIS A 56 -8.00 -16.22 5.43
C HIS A 56 -8.18 -15.18 6.53
N ILE A 57 -7.11 -14.52 6.97
CA ILE A 57 -7.17 -13.46 7.99
C ILE A 57 -7.74 -12.18 7.35
N GLN A 58 -8.74 -11.62 8.00
CA GLN A 58 -9.39 -10.38 7.58
C GLN A 58 -8.99 -9.23 8.50
N ILE A 59 -8.19 -8.30 7.98
CA ILE A 59 -7.82 -7.09 8.74
C ILE A 59 -9.00 -6.13 8.93
N ALA A 60 -10.06 -6.23 8.10
CA ALA A 60 -11.15 -5.26 8.08
C ALA A 60 -11.92 -5.14 9.40
N GLY A 61 -12.01 -6.24 10.16
CA GLY A 61 -12.69 -6.29 11.47
C GLY A 61 -11.84 -5.79 12.64
N SER A 62 -10.56 -5.51 12.40
CA SER A 62 -9.60 -5.11 13.43
C SER A 62 -9.77 -3.60 13.77
N LYS A 63 -9.64 -3.24 15.06
CA LYS A 63 -9.56 -1.86 15.54
C LYS A 63 -8.40 -1.11 14.89
N ALA A 64 -7.24 -1.75 14.69
CA ALA A 64 -6.09 -1.19 14.02
C ALA A 64 -6.43 -0.75 12.59
N TYR A 65 -7.18 -1.56 11.84
CA TYR A 65 -7.65 -1.18 10.51
C TYR A 65 -8.72 -0.09 10.55
N GLN A 66 -9.65 -0.15 11.50
CA GLN A 66 -10.70 0.86 11.67
C GLN A 66 -10.12 2.24 12.01
N ARG A 67 -9.04 2.27 12.80
CA ARG A 67 -8.31 3.50 13.17
C ARG A 67 -7.33 3.99 12.10
N GLY A 68 -7.22 3.30 10.97
CA GLY A 68 -6.28 3.69 9.92
C GLY A 68 -4.81 3.45 10.29
N MET A 69 -4.52 2.51 11.20
CA MET A 69 -3.15 2.19 11.60
C MET A 69 -2.51 1.11 10.72
N ILE A 70 -3.33 0.33 10.00
CA ILE A 70 -2.88 -0.72 9.08
C ILE A 70 -3.67 -0.71 7.78
N TYR A 71 -3.04 -1.17 6.70
CA TYR A 71 -3.73 -1.40 5.43
C TYR A 71 -3.07 -2.51 4.62
N GLY A 72 -3.87 -3.18 3.80
CA GLY A 72 -3.37 -4.19 2.87
C GLY A 72 -2.61 -3.53 1.73
N MET A 73 -1.39 -3.99 1.47
CA MET A 73 -0.56 -3.52 0.38
C MET A 73 0.46 -4.59 0.04
N ASP A 74 0.55 -4.94 -1.25
CA ASP A 74 1.52 -5.93 -1.71
C ASP A 74 2.97 -5.50 -1.42
N ALA A 75 3.82 -6.46 -1.05
CA ALA A 75 5.21 -6.18 -0.70
C ALA A 75 5.99 -5.57 -1.88
N ALA A 76 5.74 -5.99 -3.12
CA ALA A 76 6.41 -5.40 -4.29
C ALA A 76 5.97 -3.94 -4.51
N SER A 77 4.73 -3.60 -4.17
CA SER A 77 4.29 -2.20 -4.18
C SER A 77 5.00 -1.37 -3.12
N GLY A 78 5.24 -1.93 -1.92
CA GLY A 78 6.00 -1.27 -0.87
C GLY A 78 7.46 -1.08 -1.28
N ALA A 79 8.07 -2.12 -1.85
CA ALA A 79 9.42 -2.08 -2.39
C ALA A 79 9.60 -0.94 -3.41
N ALA A 80 8.64 -0.78 -4.32
CA ALA A 80 8.65 0.29 -5.32
C ALA A 80 8.64 1.69 -4.67
N VAL A 81 7.88 1.88 -3.59
CA VAL A 81 7.87 3.15 -2.86
C VAL A 81 9.18 3.36 -2.10
N SER A 82 9.71 2.32 -1.44
CA SER A 82 11.01 2.39 -0.76
C SER A 82 12.15 2.71 -1.71
N ALA A 83 12.12 2.20 -2.94
CA ALA A 83 13.14 2.47 -3.95
C ALA A 83 13.17 3.93 -4.46
N LEU A 84 12.09 4.70 -4.24
CA LEU A 84 12.06 6.13 -4.58
C LEU A 84 12.86 7.00 -3.62
N ASP A 85 13.23 6.47 -2.43
CA ASP A 85 14.03 7.15 -1.41
C ASP A 85 13.51 8.57 -1.04
N VAL A 86 12.18 8.68 -0.90
CA VAL A 86 11.49 9.94 -0.62
C VAL A 86 11.85 10.46 0.78
N SER A 87 12.20 11.74 0.84
CA SER A 87 12.52 12.46 2.07
C SER A 87 11.49 13.55 2.39
N PRO A 88 11.32 13.94 3.67
CA PRO A 88 10.50 15.10 4.02
C PRO A 88 10.95 16.35 3.28
N GLY A 89 10.01 17.07 2.66
CA GLY A 89 10.31 18.22 1.82
C GLY A 89 10.26 17.95 0.32
N ASP A 90 10.27 16.68 -0.11
CA ASP A 90 10.18 16.33 -1.52
C ASP A 90 8.80 16.63 -2.13
N HIS A 91 8.80 16.83 -3.44
CA HIS A 91 7.59 17.01 -4.23
C HIS A 91 7.37 15.78 -5.11
N VAL A 92 6.37 14.98 -4.77
CA VAL A 92 6.13 13.67 -5.39
C VAL A 92 4.88 13.70 -6.27
N LEU A 93 5.02 13.14 -7.47
CA LEU A 93 3.94 12.92 -8.43
C LEU A 93 3.75 11.42 -8.69
N ASP A 94 2.56 10.91 -8.41
CA ASP A 94 2.14 9.53 -8.75
C ASP A 94 1.14 9.61 -9.92
N LEU A 95 1.56 9.22 -11.13
CA LEU A 95 0.80 9.38 -12.38
C LEU A 95 -0.31 8.34 -12.62
N CYS A 96 -0.39 7.30 -11.78
CA CYS A 96 -1.36 6.20 -11.87
C CYS A 96 -1.81 5.79 -10.46
N ALA A 97 -2.24 6.77 -9.68
CA ALA A 97 -2.21 6.69 -8.23
C ALA A 97 -3.32 5.84 -7.61
N ALA A 98 -4.44 5.62 -8.31
CA ALA A 98 -5.56 4.91 -7.72
C ALA A 98 -5.27 3.39 -7.66
N PRO A 99 -5.70 2.67 -6.61
CA PRO A 99 -6.64 3.07 -5.55
C PRO A 99 -5.99 3.75 -4.34
N GLY A 100 -4.69 4.10 -4.35
CA GLY A 100 -4.11 5.01 -3.35
C GLY A 100 -3.22 4.39 -2.27
N ALA A 101 -2.94 3.08 -2.29
CA ALA A 101 -2.09 2.45 -1.27
C ALA A 101 -0.65 2.99 -1.28
N LYS A 102 -0.06 3.20 -2.48
CA LYS A 102 1.27 3.81 -2.63
C LYS A 102 1.27 5.26 -2.16
N LEU A 103 0.25 6.04 -2.53
CA LEU A 103 0.06 7.40 -2.00
C LEU A 103 0.00 7.43 -0.48
N CYS A 104 -0.67 6.47 0.16
CA CYS A 104 -0.71 6.41 1.62
C CYS A 104 0.69 6.24 2.22
N MET A 105 1.50 5.33 1.64
CA MET A 105 2.87 5.10 2.10
C MET A 105 3.76 6.32 1.81
N LEU A 106 3.66 6.92 0.63
CA LEU A 106 4.38 8.14 0.26
C LEU A 106 4.06 9.31 1.20
N SER A 107 2.79 9.49 1.55
CA SER A 107 2.37 10.54 2.48
C SER A 107 2.93 10.31 3.89
N ASP A 108 2.98 9.06 4.36
CA ASP A 108 3.60 8.75 5.65
C ASP A 108 5.12 9.06 5.65
N LEU A 109 5.81 8.91 4.51
CA LEU A 109 7.25 9.23 4.37
C LEU A 109 7.52 10.73 4.28
N LEU A 110 6.70 11.48 3.52
CA LEU A 110 6.81 12.94 3.40
C LEU A 110 6.51 13.67 4.72
N GLY A 111 5.60 13.12 5.53
CA GLY A 111 5.12 13.76 6.75
C GLY A 111 4.44 15.08 6.45
N ASN A 112 4.84 16.15 7.16
CA ASN A 112 4.20 17.47 7.08
C ASN A 112 4.95 18.46 6.16
N SER A 113 5.94 18.00 5.38
CA SER A 113 6.76 18.85 4.52
C SER A 113 6.83 18.30 3.11
N GLY A 114 6.84 19.18 2.11
CA GLY A 114 6.81 18.81 0.69
C GLY A 114 5.39 18.79 0.12
N SER A 115 5.18 18.09 -0.99
CA SER A 115 3.83 17.95 -1.57
C SER A 115 3.63 16.62 -2.27
N LEU A 116 2.45 16.01 -2.10
CA LEU A 116 2.07 14.79 -2.79
C LEU A 116 0.95 15.07 -3.80
N THR A 117 1.15 14.67 -5.06
CA THR A 117 0.15 14.78 -6.12
C THR A 117 -0.14 13.41 -6.72
N GLY A 118 -1.41 12.99 -6.73
CA GLY A 118 -1.87 11.77 -7.36
C GLY A 118 -2.71 12.07 -8.59
N VAL A 119 -2.46 11.37 -9.68
CA VAL A 119 -3.19 11.47 -10.94
C VAL A 119 -3.70 10.09 -11.33
N ASP A 120 -4.94 10.00 -11.79
CA ASP A 120 -5.46 8.78 -12.39
C ASP A 120 -6.56 9.11 -13.42
N ILE A 121 -6.56 8.43 -14.57
CA ILE A 121 -7.55 8.65 -15.61
C ILE A 121 -8.95 8.15 -15.20
N ALA A 122 -9.01 7.14 -14.32
CA ALA A 122 -10.25 6.50 -13.92
C ALA A 122 -10.88 7.21 -12.71
N ARG A 123 -11.81 8.12 -12.98
CA ARG A 123 -12.57 8.88 -11.96
C ARG A 123 -13.09 8.03 -10.80
N HIS A 124 -13.69 6.86 -11.10
CA HIS A 124 -14.25 5.98 -10.07
C HIS A 124 -13.18 5.37 -9.16
N ARG A 125 -12.00 5.03 -9.70
CA ARG A 125 -10.86 4.55 -8.90
C ARG A 125 -10.28 5.67 -8.06
N LEU A 126 -10.20 6.87 -8.61
CA LEU A 126 -9.72 8.04 -7.86
C LEU A 126 -10.68 8.43 -6.71
N ALA A 127 -11.98 8.18 -6.86
CA ALA A 127 -12.94 8.33 -5.75
C ALA A 127 -12.62 7.34 -4.61
N ALA A 128 -12.32 6.07 -4.93
CA ALA A 128 -11.88 5.10 -3.93
C ALA A 128 -10.55 5.51 -3.28
N CYS A 129 -9.62 6.08 -4.06
CA CYS A 129 -8.38 6.67 -3.55
C CYS A 129 -8.64 7.78 -2.54
N ARG A 130 -9.57 8.69 -2.81
CA ARG A 130 -9.96 9.74 -1.87
C ARG A 130 -10.50 9.16 -0.56
N THR A 131 -11.37 8.16 -0.63
CA THR A 131 -11.89 7.47 0.56
C THR A 131 -10.76 6.81 1.36
N MET A 132 -9.79 6.20 0.66
CA MET A 132 -8.62 5.59 1.30
C MET A 132 -7.79 6.65 2.05
N LEU A 133 -7.42 7.75 1.39
CA LEU A 133 -6.64 8.83 2.01
C LEU A 133 -7.35 9.46 3.20
N GLN A 134 -8.66 9.69 3.11
CA GLN A 134 -9.47 10.21 4.22
C GLN A 134 -9.45 9.25 5.41
N LYS A 135 -9.65 7.95 5.16
CA LYS A 135 -9.62 6.93 6.21
C LYS A 135 -8.28 6.92 6.96
N TYR A 136 -7.17 7.11 6.26
CA TYR A 136 -5.83 7.08 6.85
C TYR A 136 -5.35 8.45 7.36
N ALA A 137 -6.24 9.45 7.40
CA ALA A 137 -5.97 10.83 7.83
C ALA A 137 -4.88 11.55 7.01
N LEU A 138 -4.83 11.28 5.70
CA LEU A 138 -3.85 11.82 4.76
C LEU A 138 -4.49 12.73 3.69
N GLY A 139 -5.78 13.06 3.84
CA GLY A 139 -6.56 13.79 2.83
C GLY A 139 -6.04 15.20 2.55
N ASP A 140 -5.51 15.88 3.55
CA ASP A 140 -5.06 17.28 3.43
C ASP A 140 -3.65 17.42 2.85
N CYS A 141 -2.90 16.31 2.79
CA CYS A 141 -1.51 16.29 2.31
C CYS A 141 -1.38 15.91 0.82
N CYS A 142 -2.49 15.52 0.17
CA CYS A 142 -2.48 14.97 -1.19
C CYS A 142 -3.47 15.66 -2.13
N ARG A 143 -2.96 16.19 -3.25
CA ARG A 143 -3.78 16.73 -4.34
C ARG A 143 -4.11 15.63 -5.34
N LEU A 144 -5.38 15.44 -5.67
CA LEU A 144 -5.83 14.41 -6.61
C LEU A 144 -6.41 15.01 -7.89
N PHE A 145 -5.93 14.55 -9.05
CA PHE A 145 -6.39 14.98 -10.37
C PHE A 145 -6.92 13.80 -11.19
N VAL A 146 -8.06 13.99 -11.85
CA VAL A 146 -8.53 13.06 -12.89
C VAL A 146 -7.97 13.55 -14.23
N ALA A 147 -6.94 12.89 -14.74
CA ALA A 147 -6.29 13.26 -16.00
C ALA A 147 -5.58 12.07 -16.64
N ASP A 148 -5.25 12.21 -17.93
CA ASP A 148 -4.37 11.28 -18.64
C ASP A 148 -2.91 11.58 -18.28
N GLY A 149 -2.22 10.60 -17.69
CA GLY A 149 -0.83 10.74 -17.26
C GLY A 149 0.17 11.02 -18.39
N THR A 150 -0.18 10.76 -19.66
CA THR A 150 0.67 11.07 -20.82
C THR A 150 0.65 12.56 -21.20
N THR A 151 -0.36 13.31 -20.75
CA THR A 151 -0.57 14.72 -21.09
C THR A 151 -0.67 15.63 -19.86
N PHE A 152 -0.62 15.07 -18.66
CA PHE A 152 -0.74 15.81 -17.42
C PHE A 152 0.42 16.78 -17.22
N SER A 153 0.09 18.01 -16.81
CA SER A 153 1.03 19.05 -16.41
C SER A 153 0.56 19.68 -15.10
N LEU A 154 1.52 19.99 -14.23
CA LEU A 154 1.33 20.72 -12.96
C LEU A 154 1.32 22.24 -13.17
#